data_AF-A0A7R8YKR9-F1
#
_entry.id   AF-A0A7R8YKR9-F1
#
_cell.length_a   1.000
_cell.length_b   1.000
_cell.length_c   1.000
_cell.angle_alpha   90.00
_cell.angle_beta   90.00
_cell.angle_gamma   90.00
#
_symmetry.space_group_name_H-M   'P 1'
#
loop_
_entity.id
_entity.type
_entity.pdbx_description
1 polymer ?
#
loop_
_entity_poly.entity_id
_entity_poly.type
_entity_poly.pdbx_seq_one_letter_code
_entity_poly.pdbx_strand_id
1 'polypeptide(L)'
;METKMLRWTSGVTRLDHIRNEDIRDRYGVAPIVEKLRERHLRWYGQAIRANENSLAKIGLNIEVDGKRPKGRPKQRWLDTLDGDLKASRLHPDQAFDRAK
;
A
#
# COMPACT_ATOMS: atom_id res chain seq x y z
N MET A 1 -5.62 -2.65 -14.56
CA MET A 1 -4.63 -3.06 -15.60
C MET A 1 -4.16 -4.49 -15.38
N GLU A 2 -3.65 -4.83 -14.19
CA GLU A 2 -3.25 -6.18 -13.76
C GLU A 2 -4.16 -7.29 -14.31
N THR A 3 -5.42 -7.35 -13.86
CA THR A 3 -6.37 -8.41 -14.24
C THR A 3 -6.70 -8.46 -15.73
N LYS A 4 -6.65 -7.31 -16.43
CA LYS A 4 -6.91 -7.25 -17.87
C LYS A 4 -5.77 -7.94 -18.65
N MET A 5 -4.52 -7.74 -18.24
CA MET A 5 -3.36 -8.37 -18.87
C MET A 5 -3.32 -9.88 -18.58
N LEU A 6 -3.60 -10.30 -17.33
CA LEU A 6 -3.65 -11.71 -16.96
C LEU A 6 -4.76 -12.46 -17.73
N ARG A 7 -5.94 -11.85 -17.86
CA ARG A 7 -7.04 -12.41 -18.64
C ARG A 7 -6.71 -12.50 -20.12
N TRP A 8 -6.10 -11.46 -20.70
CA TRP A 8 -5.72 -11.45 -22.12
C TRP A 8 -4.70 -12.54 -22.45
N THR A 9 -3.65 -12.69 -21.63
CA THR A 9 -2.61 -13.72 -21.81
C THR A 9 -3.14 -15.14 -21.59
N SER A 10 -4.16 -15.33 -20.75
CA SER A 10 -4.86 -16.60 -20.59
C SER A 10 -5.97 -16.86 -21.62
N GLY A 11 -6.27 -15.91 -22.51
CA GLY A 11 -7.42 -16.00 -23.42
C GLY A 11 -8.79 -16.01 -22.72
N VAL A 12 -8.87 -15.57 -21.46
CA VAL A 12 -10.10 -15.58 -20.67
C VAL A 12 -10.92 -14.32 -20.93
N THR A 13 -12.15 -14.51 -21.37
CA THR A 13 -13.14 -13.48 -21.64
C THR A 13 -14.08 -13.29 -20.44
N ARG A 14 -15.01 -12.32 -20.55
CA ARG A 14 -16.04 -12.13 -19.53
C ARG A 14 -17.09 -13.25 -19.51
N LEU A 15 -17.27 -13.96 -20.63
CA LEU A 15 -18.25 -15.04 -20.78
C LEU A 15 -17.84 -16.32 -20.05
N ASP A 16 -16.55 -16.49 -19.73
CA ASP A 16 -16.07 -17.66 -19.01
C ASP A 16 -16.45 -17.65 -17.53
N HIS A 17 -16.97 -16.52 -17.01
CA HIS A 17 -17.40 -16.35 -15.62
C HIS A 17 -16.35 -16.71 -14.55
N ILE A 18 -15.07 -16.81 -14.92
CA ILE A 18 -13.94 -17.10 -14.01
C ILE A 18 -13.69 -15.89 -13.10
N ARG A 19 -13.47 -16.13 -11.80
CA ARG A 19 -13.21 -15.03 -10.86
C ARG A 19 -11.81 -14.48 -11.03
N ASN A 20 -11.63 -13.24 -10.61
CA ASN A 20 -10.31 -12.62 -10.69
C ASN A 20 -9.33 -13.19 -9.65
N GLU A 21 -9.84 -13.78 -8.56
CA GLU A 21 -9.03 -14.57 -7.62
C GLU A 21 -8.42 -15.79 -8.33
N ASP A 22 -9.24 -16.60 -9.01
CA ASP A 22 -8.78 -17.81 -9.73
C ASP A 22 -7.70 -17.48 -10.78
N ILE A 23 -7.86 -16.37 -11.50
CA ILE A 23 -6.87 -15.91 -12.48
C ILE A 23 -5.56 -15.54 -11.77
N ARG A 24 -5.60 -14.86 -10.63
CA ARG A 24 -4.40 -14.50 -9.88
C ARG A 24 -3.69 -15.72 -9.32
N ASP A 25 -4.43 -16.66 -8.76
CA ASP A 25 -3.90 -17.90 -8.19
C ASP A 25 -3.16 -18.73 -9.23
N ARG A 26 -3.71 -18.83 -10.45
CA ARG A 26 -3.06 -19.50 -11.58
C ARG A 26 -1.67 -18.94 -11.89
N TYR A 27 -1.48 -17.62 -11.77
CA TYR A 27 -0.22 -16.95 -12.04
C TYR A 27 0.63 -16.70 -10.79
N GLY A 28 0.14 -17.04 -9.59
CA GLY A 28 0.80 -16.71 -8.33
C GLY A 28 0.94 -15.20 -8.07
N VAL A 29 0.01 -14.39 -8.58
CA VAL A 29 0.06 -12.92 -8.46
C VAL A 29 -0.77 -12.44 -7.28
N ALA A 30 -0.13 -11.79 -6.32
CA ALA A 30 -0.83 -11.16 -5.21
C ALA A 30 -1.72 -9.98 -5.68
N PRO A 31 -2.87 -9.73 -5.04
CA PRO A 31 -3.72 -8.58 -5.34
C PRO A 31 -2.96 -7.26 -5.30
N ILE A 32 -3.25 -6.35 -6.25
CA ILE A 32 -2.58 -5.04 -6.32
C ILE A 32 -2.68 -4.23 -5.02
N VAL A 33 -3.77 -4.37 -4.27
CA VAL A 33 -3.96 -3.67 -2.99
C VAL A 33 -2.93 -4.12 -1.96
N GLU A 34 -2.59 -5.40 -1.93
CA GLU A 34 -1.56 -5.93 -1.03
C GLU A 34 -0.17 -5.43 -1.44
N LYS A 35 0.11 -5.33 -2.74
CA LYS A 35 1.38 -4.79 -3.23
C LYS A 35 1.54 -3.29 -2.95
N LEU A 36 0.44 -2.54 -3.03
CA LEU A 36 0.43 -1.14 -2.63
C LEU A 36 0.70 -1.00 -1.12
N ARG A 37 0.01 -1.79 -0.30
CA ARG A 37 0.23 -1.84 1.15
C ARG A 37 1.68 -2.18 1.50
N GLU A 38 2.25 -3.21 0.86
CA GLU A 38 3.64 -3.60 1.06
C GLU A 38 4.59 -2.42 0.77
N ARG A 39 4.36 -1.69 -0.33
CA ARG A 39 5.17 -0.54 -0.71
C ARG A 39 5.02 0.63 0.27
N HIS A 40 3.81 0.91 0.73
CA HIS A 40 3.54 1.95 1.74
C HIS A 40 4.29 1.66 3.03
N LEU A 41 4.15 0.44 3.55
CA LEU A 41 4.78 0.00 4.80
C LEU A 41 6.31 -0.04 4.69
N ARG A 42 6.86 -0.48 3.55
CA ARG A 42 8.30 -0.48 3.30
C ARG A 42 8.87 0.95 3.31
N TRP A 43 8.18 1.89 2.65
CA TRP A 43 8.56 3.29 2.67
C TRP A 43 8.45 3.88 4.07
N TYR A 44 7.35 3.61 4.79
CA TYR A 44 7.14 4.11 6.15
C TYR A 44 8.22 3.61 7.11
N GLY A 45 8.55 2.31 7.07
CA GLY A 45 9.65 1.77 7.86
C GLY A 45 10.98 2.45 7.54
N GLN A 46 11.25 2.75 6.27
CA GLN A 46 12.46 3.50 5.90
C GLN A 46 12.43 4.94 6.44
N ALA A 47 11.29 5.62 6.33
CA ALA A 47 11.12 6.99 6.78
C ALA A 47 11.23 7.12 8.30
N ILE A 48 10.64 6.20 9.08
CA ILE A 48 10.66 6.26 10.55
C ILE A 48 12.05 6.00 11.13
N ARG A 49 12.87 5.18 10.45
CA ARG A 49 14.26 4.89 10.84
C ARG A 49 15.27 5.91 10.32
N ALA A 50 14.88 6.76 9.38
CA ALA A 50 15.79 7.74 8.81
C ALA A 50 16.21 8.77 9.88
N ASN A 51 17.40 9.34 9.70
CA ASN A 51 17.90 10.43 10.55
C ASN A 51 16.90 11.60 10.56
N GLU A 52 16.86 12.36 11.66
CA GLU A 52 15.89 13.45 11.85
C GLU A 52 15.95 14.52 10.74
N ASN A 53 17.16 14.76 10.21
CA ASN A 53 17.38 15.72 9.12
C ASN A 53 17.07 15.17 7.72
N SER A 54 16.65 13.90 7.61
CA SER A 54 16.28 13.30 6.32
C SER A 54 14.95 13.87 5.85
N LEU A 55 14.86 14.22 4.55
CA LEU A 55 13.61 14.66 3.92
C LEU A 55 12.46 13.66 4.13
N ALA A 56 12.75 12.36 4.21
CA ALA A 56 11.72 11.34 4.45
C ALA A 56 11.13 11.44 5.86
N LYS A 57 11.96 11.72 6.88
CA LYS A 57 11.55 11.88 8.27
C LYS A 57 10.83 13.21 8.50
N ILE A 58 11.38 14.29 7.96
CA ILE A 58 10.77 15.63 7.99
C ILE A 58 9.40 15.60 7.31
N GLY A 59 9.31 15.03 6.09
CA GLY A 59 8.07 14.94 5.34
C GLY A 59 7.02 14.02 5.99
N LEU A 60 7.45 13.03 6.79
CA LEU A 60 6.54 12.20 7.56
C LEU A 60 5.91 12.98 8.74
N ASN A 61 6.69 13.85 9.37
CA ASN A 61 6.31 14.59 10.59
C ASN A 61 5.72 15.98 10.31
N ILE A 62 5.66 16.43 9.06
CA ILE A 62 5.20 17.78 8.73
C ILE A 62 3.70 17.94 9.01
N GLU A 63 3.36 18.95 9.80
CA GLU A 63 2.00 19.44 9.96
C GLU A 63 1.77 20.61 8.99
N VAL A 64 0.79 20.45 8.09
CA VAL A 64 0.42 21.50 7.14
C VAL A 64 -0.75 22.29 7.73
N ASP A 65 -0.50 23.57 8.00
CA ASP A 65 -1.52 24.50 8.49
C ASP A 65 -2.55 24.84 7.40
N GLY A 66 -3.76 25.19 7.85
CA GLY A 66 -4.85 25.64 6.99
C GLY A 66 -6.01 24.64 6.83
N LYS A 67 -7.14 25.17 6.33
CA LYS A 67 -8.35 24.38 6.08
C LYS A 67 -8.32 23.79 4.68
N ARG A 68 -8.60 22.48 4.58
CA ARG A 68 -8.67 21.77 3.30
C ARG A 68 -9.87 22.25 2.49
N PRO A 69 -9.73 22.52 1.18
CA PRO A 69 -10.85 22.92 0.33
C PRO A 69 -11.88 21.79 0.19
N LYS A 70 -13.14 22.18 -0.03
CA LYS A 70 -14.27 21.25 -0.21
C LYS A 70 -14.07 20.44 -1.51
N GLY A 71 -14.23 19.12 -1.46
CA GLY A 71 -14.27 18.23 -2.64
C GLY A 71 -13.24 17.10 -2.65
N ARG A 72 -12.03 17.30 -2.12
CA ARG A 72 -11.02 16.22 -2.08
C ARG A 72 -11.36 15.19 -0.99
N PRO A 73 -11.14 13.87 -1.21
CA PRO A 73 -11.27 12.87 -0.15
C PRO A 73 -10.51 13.30 1.12
N LYS A 74 -11.15 13.09 2.27
CA LYS A 74 -10.60 13.49 3.59
C LYS A 74 -9.39 12.65 4.01
N GLN A 75 -9.22 11.47 3.40
CA GLN A 75 -8.17 10.51 3.71
C GLN A 75 -6.78 11.11 3.48
N ARG A 76 -5.96 11.10 4.54
CA ARG A 76 -4.54 11.43 4.54
C ARG A 76 -3.72 10.19 4.24
N TRP A 77 -2.46 10.41 3.91
CA TRP A 77 -1.48 9.35 3.81
C TRP A 77 -1.34 8.59 5.14
N LEU A 78 -1.25 9.31 6.27
CA LEU A 78 -1.21 8.73 7.61
C LEU A 78 -2.45 7.88 7.93
N ASP A 79 -3.66 8.33 7.53
CA ASP A 79 -4.88 7.54 7.71
C ASP A 79 -4.84 6.22 6.91
N THR A 80 -4.20 6.25 5.74
CA THR A 80 -4.00 5.06 4.89
C THR A 80 -2.99 4.11 5.53
N LEU A 81 -1.90 4.67 6.06
CA LEU A 81 -0.87 3.92 6.79
C LEU A 81 -1.43 3.24 8.04
N ASP A 82 -2.30 3.90 8.81
CA ASP A 82 -2.97 3.29 9.97
C ASP A 82 -3.82 2.07 9.55
N GLY A 83 -4.59 2.22 8.46
CA GLY A 83 -5.33 1.10 7.86
C GLY A 83 -4.43 -0.05 7.40
N ASP A 84 -3.30 0.28 6.77
CA ASP A 84 -2.31 -0.69 6.28
C ASP A 84 -1.61 -1.43 7.42
N LEU A 85 -1.24 -0.74 8.50
CA LEU A 85 -0.67 -1.32 9.73
C LEU A 85 -1.66 -2.29 10.38
N LYS A 86 -2.93 -1.88 10.53
CA LYS A 86 -4.01 -2.72 11.07
C LYS A 86 -4.26 -3.96 10.22
N ALA A 87 -4.34 -3.78 8.90
CA ALA A 87 -4.58 -4.89 7.97
C ALA A 87 -3.42 -5.90 7.96
N SER A 88 -2.19 -5.44 8.17
CA SER A 88 -1.00 -6.30 8.29
C SER A 88 -0.71 -6.76 9.73
N ARG A 89 -1.50 -6.32 10.72
CA ARG A 89 -1.29 -6.57 12.16
C ARG A 89 0.11 -6.19 12.64
N LEU A 90 0.62 -5.05 12.16
CA LEU A 90 1.95 -4.54 12.51
C LEU A 90 1.85 -3.35 13.46
N HIS A 91 2.74 -3.31 14.44
CA HIS A 91 2.99 -2.14 15.28
C HIS A 91 4.15 -1.33 14.71
N PRO A 92 4.10 0.02 14.70
CA PRO A 92 5.18 0.87 14.20
C PRO A 92 6.57 0.54 14.77
N ASP A 93 6.65 0.16 16.04
CA ASP A 93 7.92 -0.16 16.71
C ASP A 93 8.63 -1.36 16.09
N GLN A 94 7.88 -2.29 15.48
CA GLN A 94 8.45 -3.44 14.76
C GLN A 94 9.29 -3.00 13.56
N ALA A 95 9.17 -1.75 13.09
CA ALA A 95 10.06 -1.22 12.07
C ALA A 95 11.53 -1.18 12.54
N PHE A 96 11.81 -1.08 13.83
CA PHE A 96 13.17 -1.00 14.36
C PHE A 96 13.78 -2.38 14.66
N ASP A 97 12.96 -3.41 14.78
CA ASP A 97 13.41 -4.77 15.01
C ASP A 97 13.89 -5.41 13.71
N ARG A 98 15.21 -5.44 13.53
CA ARG A 98 15.89 -6.24 12.52
C ARG A 98 16.56 -7.42 13.21
N ALA A 99 15.78 -8.40 13.65
CA ALA A 99 16.33 -9.72 13.87
C ALA A 99 17.07 -10.16 12.58
N LYS A 100 18.32 -10.58 12.75
CA LYS A 100 19.21 -10.99 11.66
C LYS A 100 18.95 -12.45 11.30
#